data_AF-A0AAW5RHF9-F1
#
_entry.id   AF-A0AAW5RHF9-F1
#
_cell.length_a   1.000
_cell.length_b   1.000
_cell.length_c   1.000
_cell.angle_alpha   90.00
_cell.angle_beta   90.00
_cell.angle_gamma   90.00
#
_symmetry.space_group_name_H-M   'P 1'
#
loop_
_entity.id
_entity.type
_entity.pdbx_description
1 polymer ?
#
loop_
_entity_poly.entity_id
_entity_poly.type
_entity_poly.pdbx_seq_one_letter_code
_entity_poly.pdbx_strand_id
1 'polypeptide(L)'
;MRLNSLRNKVSLYLLLLISCAAAISYGVSTAVLSANTRILNEHNQQAALDRAQQYIQSMQKSLMVSTRDYAEWRDSIRFINGSLPTYLDENFNAGTLDNLNAHFVLFIRPDHSLYRVIGRGGQPT
;
A
#
# COMPACT_ATOMS: atom_id res chain seq x y z
N MET A 1 -70.00 -18.03 9.33
CA MET A 1 -69.39 -17.99 10.67
C MET A 1 -70.09 -16.92 11.51
N ARG A 2 -70.79 -17.29 12.59
CA ARG A 2 -71.48 -16.31 13.47
C ARG A 2 -70.45 -15.57 14.33
N LEU A 3 -70.26 -14.27 14.09
CA LEU A 3 -69.30 -13.39 14.78
C LEU A 3 -69.74 -12.90 16.17
N ASN A 4 -70.84 -13.41 16.74
CA ASN A 4 -71.48 -12.84 17.93
C ASN A 4 -71.03 -13.41 19.30
N SER A 5 -70.09 -14.35 19.35
CA SER A 5 -69.56 -14.84 20.63
C SER A 5 -68.54 -13.86 21.22
N LEU A 6 -68.65 -13.57 22.52
CA LEU A 6 -67.73 -12.70 23.26
C LEU A 6 -66.25 -13.09 23.03
N ARG A 7 -65.99 -14.39 22.92
CA ARG A 7 -64.68 -14.97 22.61
C ARG A 7 -64.12 -14.49 21.26
N ASN A 8 -64.96 -14.42 20.21
CA ASN A 8 -64.51 -13.96 18.89
C ASN A 8 -64.21 -12.45 18.90
N LYS A 9 -64.96 -11.64 19.65
CA LYS A 9 -64.66 -10.21 19.79
C LYS A 9 -63.31 -9.99 20.47
N VAL A 10 -63.05 -10.71 21.57
CA VAL A 10 -61.77 -10.66 22.28
C VAL A 10 -60.61 -11.12 21.38
N SER A 11 -60.77 -12.24 20.65
CA SER A 11 -59.75 -12.69 19.69
C SER A 11 -59.50 -11.68 18.57
N LEU A 12 -60.53 -10.96 18.10
CA LEU A 12 -60.41 -9.95 17.06
C LEU A 12 -59.67 -8.70 17.56
N TYR A 13 -59.96 -8.24 18.78
CA TYR A 13 -59.20 -7.16 19.41
C TYR A 13 -57.74 -7.54 19.68
N LEU A 14 -57.47 -8.78 20.10
CA LEU A 14 -56.12 -9.26 20.35
C LEU A 14 -55.29 -9.31 19.05
N LEU A 15 -55.89 -9.82 17.97
CA LEU A 15 -55.26 -9.81 16.64
C LEU A 15 -55.00 -8.39 16.15
N LEU A 16 -55.96 -7.48 16.35
CA LEU A 16 -55.80 -6.08 15.96
C LEU A 16 -54.67 -5.40 16.73
N LEU A 17 -54.55 -5.69 18.03
CA LEU A 17 -53.48 -5.15 18.88
C LEU A 17 -52.11 -5.69 18.50
N ILE A 18 -52.00 -6.99 18.21
CA ILE A 18 -50.75 -7.60 17.72
C ILE A 18 -50.35 -7.03 16.37
N SER A 19 -51.29 -6.88 15.43
CA SER A 19 -51.03 -6.24 14.13
C SER A 19 -50.58 -4.80 14.28
N CYS A 20 -51.19 -4.04 15.19
CA CYS A 20 -50.80 -2.66 15.46
C CYS A 20 -49.38 -2.58 16.03
N ALA A 21 -49.06 -3.42 17.01
CA ALA A 21 -47.71 -3.51 17.58
C ALA A 21 -46.67 -3.93 16.52
N ALA A 22 -47.00 -4.91 15.66
CA ALA A 22 -46.13 -5.35 14.58
C ALA A 22 -45.88 -4.23 13.55
N ALA A 23 -46.91 -3.47 13.17
CA ALA A 23 -46.79 -2.36 12.24
C ALA A 23 -45.90 -1.24 12.80
N ILE A 24 -46.06 -0.88 14.08
CA ILE A 24 -45.22 0.10 14.77
C ILE A 24 -43.77 -0.40 14.82
N SER A 25 -43.57 -1.65 15.24
CA SER A 25 -42.24 -2.27 15.31
C SER A 25 -41.53 -2.28 13.95
N TYR A 26 -42.26 -2.57 12.88
CA TYR A 26 -41.72 -2.57 11.52
C TYR A 26 -41.33 -1.16 11.05
N GLY A 27 -42.17 -0.16 11.33
CA GLY A 27 -41.88 1.24 11.00
C GLY A 27 -40.64 1.77 11.72
N VAL A 28 -40.51 1.48 13.01
CA VAL A 28 -39.31 1.87 13.80
C VAL A 28 -38.06 1.15 13.28
N SER A 29 -38.16 -0.15 12.99
CA SER A 29 -37.02 -0.93 12.51
C SER A 29 -36.50 -0.42 11.17
N THR A 30 -37.38 -0.10 10.23
CA THR A 30 -36.98 0.40 8.91
C THR A 30 -36.39 1.81 8.96
N ALA A 31 -36.92 2.69 9.82
CA ALA A 31 -36.38 4.03 10.02
C ALA A 31 -34.97 4.01 10.67
N VAL A 32 -34.77 3.20 11.71
CA VAL A 32 -33.49 3.09 12.41
C VAL A 32 -32.44 2.40 11.54
N LEU A 33 -32.82 1.36 10.80
CA LEU A 33 -31.89 0.61 9.97
C LEU A 33 -31.40 1.44 8.77
N SER A 34 -32.28 2.21 8.13
CA SER A 34 -31.92 3.08 6.99
C SER A 34 -31.03 4.27 7.37
N ALA A 35 -31.25 4.85 8.56
CA ALA A 35 -30.40 5.93 9.06
C ALA A 35 -28.97 5.43 9.38
N ASN A 36 -28.87 4.28 10.04
CA ASN A 36 -27.56 3.70 10.38
C ASN A 36 -26.79 3.23 9.14
N THR A 37 -27.44 2.56 8.19
CA THR A 37 -26.76 2.06 6.99
C THR A 37 -26.19 3.20 6.14
N ARG A 38 -26.87 4.35 6.08
CA ARG A 38 -26.38 5.51 5.34
C ARG A 38 -25.10 6.10 5.93
N ILE A 39 -25.06 6.31 7.25
CA ILE A 39 -23.87 6.82 7.94
C ILE A 39 -22.69 5.84 7.84
N LEU A 40 -22.94 4.54 8.04
CA LEU A 40 -21.90 3.52 7.88
C LEU A 40 -21.37 3.45 6.45
N ASN A 41 -22.24 3.57 5.45
CA ASN A 41 -21.84 3.50 4.05
C ASN A 41 -20.99 4.72 3.65
N GLU A 42 -21.37 5.93 4.06
CA GLU A 42 -20.62 7.16 3.77
C GLU A 42 -19.21 7.10 4.38
N HIS A 43 -19.09 6.70 5.66
CA HIS A 43 -17.78 6.55 6.31
C HIS A 43 -16.93 5.42 5.71
N ASN A 44 -17.53 4.27 5.39
CA ASN A 44 -16.80 3.15 4.80
C ASN A 44 -16.29 3.48 3.39
N GLN A 45 -17.06 4.24 2.61
CA GLN A 45 -16.66 4.67 1.27
C GLN A 45 -15.48 5.64 1.33
N GLN A 46 -15.52 6.65 2.21
CA GLN A 46 -14.40 7.58 2.39
C GLN A 46 -13.14 6.87 2.88
N ALA A 47 -13.26 6.01 3.90
CA ALA A 47 -12.13 5.24 4.41
C ALA A 47 -11.54 4.29 3.35
N ALA A 48 -12.36 3.75 2.45
CA ALA A 48 -11.88 2.94 1.33
C ALA A 48 -11.10 3.77 0.31
N LEU A 49 -11.58 4.98 -0.01
CA LEU A 49 -10.88 5.90 -0.92
C LEU A 49 -9.54 6.35 -0.33
N ASP A 50 -9.50 6.72 0.95
CA ASP A 50 -8.27 7.13 1.63
C ASP A 50 -7.23 6.01 1.63
N ARG A 51 -7.66 4.77 1.92
CA ARG A 51 -6.78 3.59 1.84
C ARG A 51 -6.25 3.37 0.43
N ALA A 52 -7.10 3.48 -0.59
CA ALA A 52 -6.68 3.34 -1.98
C ALA A 52 -5.65 4.41 -2.37
N GLN A 53 -5.87 5.67 -1.97
CA GLN A 53 -4.94 6.76 -2.22
C GLN A 53 -3.60 6.55 -1.52
N GLN A 54 -3.61 6.15 -0.24
CA GLN A 54 -2.39 5.82 0.51
C GLN A 54 -1.61 4.67 -0.14
N TYR A 55 -2.32 3.64 -0.62
CA TYR A 55 -1.71 2.51 -1.32
C TYR A 55 -1.03 2.93 -2.62
N ILE A 56 -1.69 3.76 -3.44
CA ILE A 56 -1.14 4.29 -4.69
C ILE A 56 0.13 5.13 -4.41
N GLN A 57 0.09 6.02 -3.42
CA GLN A 57 1.24 6.84 -3.05
C GLN A 57 2.42 5.99 -2.56
N SER A 58 2.15 4.98 -1.74
CA SER A 58 3.16 4.03 -1.27
C SER A 58 3.81 3.28 -2.44
N MET A 59 3.00 2.81 -3.39
CA MET A 59 3.49 2.08 -4.56
C MET A 59 4.32 2.97 -5.49
N GLN A 60 3.91 4.22 -5.70
CA GLN A 60 4.71 5.20 -6.45
C GLN A 60 6.09 5.41 -5.79
N LYS A 61 6.12 5.60 -4.47
CA LYS A 61 7.37 5.78 -3.73
C LYS A 61 8.27 4.55 -3.84
N SER A 62 7.69 3.35 -3.71
CA SER A 62 8.42 2.08 -3.85
C SER A 62 8.98 1.90 -5.26
N LEU A 63 8.20 2.22 -6.30
CA LEU A 63 8.65 2.14 -7.69
C LEU A 63 9.78 3.14 -7.97
N MET A 64 9.72 4.34 -7.41
CA MET A 64 10.77 5.36 -7.56
C MET A 64 12.07 4.93 -6.87
N VAL A 65 12.00 4.38 -5.65
CA VAL A 65 13.18 3.84 -4.94
C VAL A 65 13.77 2.67 -5.73
N SER A 66 12.94 1.72 -6.14
CA SER A 66 13.39 0.59 -6.95
C SER A 66 14.03 1.08 -8.26
N THR A 67 13.38 1.98 -9.00
CA THR A 67 13.92 2.50 -10.27
C THR A 67 15.23 3.25 -10.08
N ARG A 68 15.37 4.01 -8.98
CA ARG A 68 16.62 4.68 -8.61
C ARG A 68 17.73 3.67 -8.34
N ASP A 69 17.46 2.65 -7.53
CA ASP A 69 18.45 1.60 -7.22
C ASP A 69 18.82 0.82 -8.49
N TYR A 70 17.86 0.49 -9.37
CA TYR A 70 18.14 -0.14 -10.68
C TYR A 70 18.89 0.79 -11.66
N ALA A 71 18.70 2.11 -11.56
CA ALA A 71 19.41 3.07 -12.40
C ALA A 71 20.91 3.09 -12.08
N GLU A 72 21.29 3.03 -10.81
CA GLU A 72 22.69 2.93 -10.37
C GLU A 72 23.34 1.62 -10.85
N TRP A 73 22.58 0.53 -10.88
CA TRP A 73 23.09 -0.76 -11.39
C TRP A 73 23.23 -0.81 -12.90
N ARG A 74 22.45 -0.01 -13.65
CA ARG A 74 22.56 0.05 -15.12
C ARG A 74 23.95 0.50 -15.57
N ASP A 75 24.56 1.48 -14.91
CA ASP A 75 25.90 1.92 -15.25
C ASP A 75 26.97 0.89 -14.87
N SER A 76 26.72 0.15 -13.79
CA SER A 76 27.54 -1.01 -13.40
C SER A 76 27.52 -2.11 -14.48
N ILE A 77 26.34 -2.44 -15.04
CA ILE A 77 26.21 -3.39 -16.15
C ILE A 77 26.89 -2.87 -17.43
N ARG A 78 26.74 -1.57 -17.74
CA ARG A 78 27.40 -0.95 -18.89
C ARG A 78 28.92 -1.00 -18.78
N PHE A 79 29.46 -0.82 -17.57
CA PHE A 79 30.89 -0.98 -17.27
C PHE A 79 31.35 -2.43 -17.48
N ILE A 80 30.62 -3.41 -16.94
CA ILE A 80 30.94 -4.84 -17.11
C ILE A 80 30.96 -5.23 -18.59
N ASN A 81 30.03 -4.70 -19.39
CA ASN A 81 29.96 -4.94 -20.84
C ASN A 81 30.97 -4.11 -21.65
N GLY A 82 31.83 -3.31 -21.01
CA GLY A 82 32.86 -2.50 -21.67
C GLY A 82 32.37 -1.21 -22.33
N SER A 83 31.09 -0.86 -22.18
CA SER A 83 30.45 0.29 -22.83
C SER A 83 30.54 1.61 -22.02
N LEU A 84 31.10 1.56 -20.81
CA LEU A 84 31.31 2.74 -19.95
C LEU A 84 32.65 2.63 -19.19
N PRO A 85 33.80 2.90 -19.85
CA PRO A 85 35.12 2.75 -19.22
C PRO A 85 35.38 3.78 -18.10
N THR A 86 34.70 4.93 -18.11
CA THR A 86 34.84 6.01 -17.11
C THR A 86 34.12 5.72 -15.79
N TYR A 87 33.32 4.65 -15.72
CA TYR A 87 32.50 4.30 -14.56
C TYR A 87 33.26 4.32 -13.23
N LEU A 88 34.47 3.74 -13.22
CA LEU A 88 35.29 3.68 -12.01
C LEU A 88 35.79 5.04 -11.56
N ASP A 89 36.15 5.92 -12.49
CA ASP A 89 36.67 7.24 -12.18
C ASP A 89 35.55 8.19 -11.70
N GLU A 90 34.34 8.01 -12.23
CA GLU A 90 33.15 8.79 -11.85
C GLU A 90 32.59 8.35 -10.48
N ASN A 91 32.53 7.03 -10.22
CA ASN A 91 31.87 6.49 -9.03
C ASN A 91 32.84 6.22 -7.87
N PHE A 92 34.10 5.88 -8.14
CA PHE A 92 35.10 5.50 -7.14
C PHE A 92 36.26 6.49 -7.13
N ASN A 93 35.99 7.74 -6.73
CA ASN A 93 37.00 8.76 -6.51
C ASN A 93 37.36 8.89 -5.02
N ALA A 94 38.40 9.69 -4.71
CA ALA A 94 38.88 9.87 -3.33
C ALA A 94 37.77 10.33 -2.37
N GLY A 95 36.87 11.23 -2.80
CA GLY A 95 35.74 11.70 -2.00
C GLY A 95 34.70 10.60 -1.73
N THR A 96 34.45 9.72 -2.70
CA THR A 96 33.58 8.55 -2.47
C THR A 96 34.22 7.57 -1.49
N LEU A 97 35.53 7.32 -1.59
CA LEU A 97 36.25 6.43 -0.65
C LEU A 97 36.27 6.98 0.77
N ASP A 98 36.40 8.31 0.93
CA ASP A 98 36.26 9.00 2.21
C ASP A 98 34.87 8.76 2.83
N ASN A 99 33.81 8.94 2.04
CA ASN A 99 32.42 8.74 2.48
C ASN A 99 32.11 7.26 2.81
N LEU A 100 32.71 6.32 2.08
CA LEU A 100 32.57 4.88 2.35
C LEU A 100 33.44 4.40 3.52
N ASN A 101 34.28 5.27 4.10
CA ASN A 101 35.30 4.92 5.08
C ASN A 101 36.17 3.73 4.65
N ALA A 102 36.50 3.67 3.36
CA ALA A 102 37.29 2.61 2.75
C ALA A 102 38.71 3.10 2.42
N HIS A 103 39.73 2.30 2.73
CA HIS A 103 41.12 2.63 2.40
C HIS A 103 41.46 2.37 0.94
N PHE A 104 40.95 1.26 0.39
CA PHE A 104 41.09 0.89 -1.01
C PHE A 104 39.90 0.04 -1.46
N VAL A 105 39.68 -0.01 -2.77
CA VAL A 105 38.71 -0.89 -3.43
C VAL A 105 39.44 -1.68 -4.52
N LEU A 106 39.23 -3.00 -4.56
CA LEU A 106 39.76 -3.88 -5.60
C LEU A 106 38.67 -4.25 -6.59
N PHE A 107 38.94 -4.06 -7.87
CA PHE A 107 38.13 -4.58 -8.96
C PHE A 107 38.83 -5.82 -9.52
N ILE A 108 38.14 -6.95 -9.47
CA ILE A 108 38.67 -8.25 -9.90
C ILE A 108 37.79 -8.74 -11.04
N ARG A 109 38.42 -9.21 -12.12
CA ARG A 109 37.72 -9.81 -13.25
C ARG A 109 37.19 -11.20 -12.87
N PRO A 110 36.22 -11.76 -13.63
CA PRO A 110 35.73 -13.12 -13.40
C PRO A 110 36.81 -14.22 -13.47
N ASP A 111 37.94 -13.96 -14.15
CA ASP A 111 39.10 -14.86 -14.24
C ASP A 111 40.07 -14.74 -13.05
N HIS A 112 39.66 -14.05 -11.98
CA HIS A 112 40.47 -13.74 -10.78
C HIS A 112 41.66 -12.81 -11.03
N SER A 113 41.82 -12.26 -12.23
CA SER A 113 42.84 -11.25 -12.49
C SER A 113 42.45 -9.90 -11.89
N LEU A 114 43.44 -9.17 -11.41
CA LEU A 114 43.23 -7.80 -10.93
C LEU A 114 42.90 -6.89 -12.12
N TYR A 115 41.75 -6.22 -12.06
CA TYR A 115 41.36 -5.21 -13.05
C TYR A 115 41.94 -3.84 -12.70
N ARG A 116 41.66 -3.36 -11.48
CA ARG A 116 42.11 -2.05 -10.99
C ARG A 116 42.07 -2.02 -9.46
N VAL A 117 42.99 -1.25 -8.86
CA VAL A 117 42.93 -0.87 -7.45
C VAL A 117 42.75 0.63 -7.36
N ILE A 118 41.83 1.07 -6.52
CA ILE A 118 41.60 2.49 -6.24
C ILE A 118 41.86 2.71 -4.77
N GLY A 119 42.79 3.61 -4.45
CA GLY A 119 43.14 4.00 -3.09
C GLY A 119 42.68 5.41 -2.77
N ARG A 120 42.43 5.65 -1.48
CA ARG A 120 42.03 6.96 -0.92
C ARG A 120 43.01 8.10 -1.23
N GLY A 121 44.27 7.79 -1.57
CA GLY A 121 45.33 8.75 -1.86
C GLY A 121 45.50 9.19 -3.33
N GLY A 122 44.65 8.73 -4.26
CA GLY A 122 44.80 9.03 -5.69
C GLY A 122 45.92 8.23 -6.36
N GLN A 123 45.51 7.21 -7.12
CA GLN A 123 46.30 6.29 -7.95
C GLN A 123 47.38 5.43 -7.28
N PRO A 124 47.28 4.10 -7.39
CA PRO A 124 48.44 3.25 -7.63
C PRO A 124 48.64 3.07 -9.15
N THR A 125 49.85 3.36 -9.59
CA THR A 125 50.46 2.97 -10.87
C THR A 125 50.18 1.54 -11.28
#